data_AF-A0A0B8NJV3-F1
#
_entry.id   AF-A0A0B8NJV3-F1
#
_cell.length_a   1.000
_cell.length_b   1.000
_cell.length_c   1.000
_cell.angle_alpha   90.00
_cell.angle_beta   90.00
_cell.angle_gamma   90.00
#
_symmetry.space_group_name_H-M   'P 1'
#
loop_
_entity.id
_entity.type
_entity.pdbx_description
1 polymer ?
#
loop_
_entity_poly.entity_id
_entity_poly.type
_entity_poly.pdbx_seq_one_letter_code
_entity_poly.pdbx_strand_id
1 'polypeptide(L)'
;MTAVTGLAGPADTRVMHVVHTALRRDLTRTTETLTTDPPPFPAQRIALAAHLDWMMHFLHQHHRSEDEHLYPLVRGRNAEAHSLLDRMHADHRSVDPAMDSLRTAARAYRDSDDARGELIAAIDRWSAVLLPHLDREETEMMPIVSATITEAEWRHWNTEYNVKPLGPIEVFDEGLFIIDDAPARDHGVDSRGSTLGDAARDERPLSPLRVPALAHRPVLAPAFIIGRPTRGAHPRRAGGGVAGTGRGHPHR
;
A
#
# COMPACT_ATOMS: atom_id res chain seq x y z
N MET A 1 -16.87 10.12 33.76
CA MET A 1 -15.98 11.23 33.31
C MET A 1 -14.63 10.65 32.92
N THR A 2 -14.55 9.89 31.83
CA THR A 2 -13.40 9.00 31.55
C THR A 2 -12.96 9.01 30.08
N ALA A 3 -13.13 10.15 29.38
CA ALA A 3 -12.76 10.29 27.96
C ALA A 3 -11.87 11.52 27.65
N VAL A 4 -11.57 12.37 28.64
CA VAL A 4 -10.80 13.61 28.41
C VAL A 4 -9.28 13.38 28.43
N THR A 5 -8.81 12.29 29.06
CA THR A 5 -7.38 11.97 29.18
C THR A 5 -6.73 11.46 27.89
N GLY A 6 -7.50 10.89 26.96
CA GLY A 6 -6.95 10.37 25.70
C GLY A 6 -6.56 11.48 24.70
N LEU A 7 -7.38 12.53 24.59
CA LEU A 7 -7.19 13.60 23.60
C LEU A 7 -6.06 14.58 23.96
N ALA A 8 -5.80 14.78 25.25
CA ALA A 8 -4.70 15.61 25.74
C ALA A 8 -3.37 14.85 25.87
N GLY A 9 -3.39 13.53 25.68
CA GLY A 9 -2.18 12.70 25.68
C GLY A 9 -1.35 12.85 24.40
N PRO A 10 -0.17 12.19 24.34
CA PRO A 10 0.66 12.12 23.13
C PRO A 10 -0.13 11.62 21.92
N ALA A 11 0.18 12.15 20.73
CA ALA A 11 -0.46 11.70 19.50
C ALA A 11 -0.19 10.22 19.19
N ASP A 12 -1.21 9.47 18.77
CA ASP A 12 -1.10 8.10 18.30
C ASP A 12 -0.75 8.08 16.81
N THR A 13 0.55 8.00 16.55
CA THR A 13 1.12 8.04 15.19
C THR A 13 1.18 6.66 14.52
N ARG A 14 0.64 5.59 15.14
CA ARG A 14 0.69 4.23 14.58
C ARG A 14 -0.01 4.10 13.23
N VAL A 15 -1.02 4.93 12.95
CA VAL A 15 -1.70 4.94 11.65
C VAL A 15 -0.72 5.25 10.51
N MET A 16 0.36 5.99 10.77
CA MET A 16 1.40 6.24 9.77
C MET A 16 2.05 4.95 9.26
N HIS A 17 2.40 4.06 10.20
CA HIS A 17 2.93 2.74 9.85
C HIS A 17 1.94 1.90 9.04
N VAL A 18 0.63 2.00 9.31
CA VAL A 18 -0.40 1.28 8.54
C VAL A 18 -0.47 1.81 7.10
N VAL A 19 -0.48 3.12 6.92
CA VAL A 19 -0.45 3.76 5.59
C VAL A 19 0.80 3.34 4.82
N HIS A 20 1.97 3.41 5.45
CA HIS A 20 3.23 3.04 4.81
C HIS A 20 3.34 1.54 4.52
N THR A 21 2.70 0.71 5.34
CA THR A 21 2.61 -0.73 5.06
C THR A 21 1.82 -0.99 3.78
N ALA A 22 0.72 -0.27 3.55
CA ALA A 22 -0.05 -0.36 2.31
C ALA A 22 0.78 0.07 1.08
N LEU A 23 1.55 1.16 1.20
CA LEU A 23 2.49 1.60 0.14
C LEU A 23 3.54 0.53 -0.17
N ARG A 24 4.21 -0.02 0.84
CA ARG A 24 5.23 -1.09 0.66
C ARG A 24 4.62 -2.36 0.07
N ARG A 25 3.41 -2.73 0.50
CA ARG A 25 2.67 -3.89 0.00
C ARG A 25 2.40 -3.77 -1.50
N ASP A 26 1.83 -2.66 -1.94
CA ASP A 26 1.43 -2.51 -3.34
C ASP A 26 2.62 -2.21 -4.26
N LEU A 27 3.69 -1.59 -3.75
CA LEU A 27 4.99 -1.56 -4.42
C LEU A 27 5.53 -2.99 -4.68
N THR A 28 5.50 -3.86 -3.67
CA THR A 28 5.95 -5.26 -3.80
C THR A 28 5.11 -6.01 -4.81
N ARG A 29 3.78 -5.97 -4.66
CA ARG A 29 2.83 -6.65 -5.56
C ARG A 29 2.95 -6.18 -7.02
N THR A 30 3.14 -4.87 -7.23
CA THR A 30 3.33 -4.31 -8.58
C THR A 30 4.63 -4.79 -9.21
N THR A 31 5.71 -4.78 -8.45
CA THR A 31 7.02 -5.30 -8.90
C THR A 31 6.92 -6.77 -9.27
N GLU A 32 6.38 -7.60 -8.39
CA GLU A 32 6.17 -9.04 -8.65
C GLU A 32 5.32 -9.30 -9.90
N THR A 33 4.25 -8.53 -10.07
CA THR A 33 3.35 -8.65 -11.22
C THR A 33 4.05 -8.28 -12.53
N LEU A 34 4.94 -7.29 -12.53
CA LEU A 34 5.69 -6.86 -13.72
C LEU A 34 6.82 -7.82 -14.11
N THR A 35 7.41 -8.51 -13.13
CA THR A 35 8.60 -9.36 -13.33
C THR A 35 8.29 -10.84 -13.47
N THR A 36 7.06 -11.28 -13.21
CA THR A 36 6.66 -12.69 -13.28
C THR A 36 6.16 -13.07 -14.67
N ASP A 37 6.55 -14.26 -15.15
CA ASP A 37 6.01 -14.84 -16.38
C ASP A 37 4.72 -15.65 -16.12
N PRO A 38 3.71 -15.57 -17.01
CA PRO A 38 3.65 -14.71 -18.18
C PRO A 38 3.42 -13.24 -17.80
N PRO A 39 3.89 -12.27 -18.61
CA PRO A 39 3.69 -10.85 -18.33
C PRO A 39 2.20 -10.46 -18.35
N PRO A 40 1.84 -9.31 -17.75
CA PRO A 40 0.45 -8.88 -17.64
C PRO A 40 -0.28 -8.77 -18.98
N PHE A 41 -1.52 -9.26 -19.04
CA PHE A 41 -2.40 -9.08 -20.18
C PHE A 41 -2.75 -7.60 -20.40
N PRO A 42 -3.20 -7.18 -21.60
CA PRO A 42 -3.47 -5.77 -21.90
C PRO A 42 -4.37 -5.04 -20.89
N ALA A 43 -5.43 -5.70 -20.41
CA ALA A 43 -6.31 -5.11 -19.39
C ALA A 43 -5.61 -4.95 -18.02
N GLN A 44 -4.77 -5.91 -17.63
CA GLN A 44 -3.99 -5.85 -16.38
C GLN A 44 -2.94 -4.75 -16.45
N ARG A 45 -2.28 -4.57 -17.61
CA ARG A 45 -1.33 -3.48 -17.86
C ARG A 45 -1.96 -2.10 -17.65
N ILE A 46 -3.13 -1.87 -18.24
CA ILE A 46 -3.86 -0.61 -18.07
C ILE A 46 -4.22 -0.38 -16.60
N ALA A 47 -4.66 -1.44 -15.92
CA ALA A 47 -5.01 -1.39 -14.50
C ALA A 47 -3.80 -1.09 -13.60
N LEU A 48 -2.65 -1.73 -13.84
CA LEU A 48 -1.39 -1.48 -13.12
C LEU A 48 -0.93 -0.03 -13.28
N ALA A 49 -0.94 0.48 -14.52
CA ALA A 49 -0.56 1.85 -14.79
C ALA A 49 -1.49 2.86 -14.09
N ALA A 50 -2.80 2.59 -14.09
CA ALA A 50 -3.78 3.44 -13.38
C ALA A 50 -3.58 3.39 -11.85
N HIS A 51 -3.29 2.21 -11.30
CA HIS A 51 -3.02 2.05 -9.88
C HIS A 51 -1.75 2.78 -9.44
N LEU A 52 -0.67 2.70 -10.23
CA LEU A 52 0.56 3.45 -9.97
C LEU A 52 0.32 4.97 -10.03
N ASP A 53 -0.39 5.48 -11.04
CA ASP A 53 -0.73 6.91 -11.13
C ASP A 53 -1.53 7.38 -9.91
N TRP A 54 -2.49 6.57 -9.45
CA TRP A 54 -3.26 6.80 -8.23
C TRP A 54 -2.38 6.77 -6.97
N MET A 55 -1.52 5.76 -6.79
CA MET A 55 -0.60 5.68 -5.65
C MET A 55 0.32 6.90 -5.57
N MET A 56 0.82 7.38 -6.71
CA MET A 56 1.67 8.58 -6.73
C MET A 56 0.86 9.84 -6.39
N HIS A 57 -0.43 9.89 -6.72
CA HIS A 57 -1.31 10.98 -6.32
C HIS A 57 -1.56 10.96 -4.81
N PHE A 58 -1.93 9.80 -4.27
CA PHE A 58 -2.12 9.56 -2.85
C PHE A 58 -0.88 9.98 -2.05
N LEU A 59 0.30 9.48 -2.44
CA LEU A 59 1.55 9.77 -1.75
C LEU A 59 1.92 11.27 -1.81
N HIS A 60 1.64 11.93 -2.93
CA HIS A 60 1.85 13.37 -3.04
C HIS A 60 0.95 14.17 -2.11
N GLN A 61 -0.34 13.81 -1.97
CA GLN A 61 -1.23 14.47 -1.01
C GLN A 61 -0.79 14.22 0.44
N HIS A 62 -0.35 12.99 0.73
CA HIS A 62 0.21 12.61 2.01
C HIS A 62 1.41 13.49 2.41
N HIS A 63 2.47 13.55 1.58
CA HIS A 63 3.64 14.41 1.85
C HIS A 63 3.27 15.90 1.92
N ARG A 64 2.36 16.36 1.05
CA ARG A 64 1.90 17.76 1.05
C ARG A 64 1.26 18.13 2.39
N SER A 65 0.40 17.26 2.91
CA SER A 65 -0.27 17.46 4.21
C SER A 65 0.73 17.56 5.37
N GLU A 66 1.83 16.82 5.29
CA GLU A 66 2.90 16.87 6.28
C GLU A 66 3.71 18.15 6.19
N ASP A 67 4.20 18.47 4.99
CA ASP A 67 5.02 19.64 4.72
C ASP A 67 4.28 20.96 4.99
N GLU A 68 2.99 21.04 4.66
CA GLU A 68 2.20 22.26 4.79
C GLU A 68 1.56 22.42 6.18
N HIS A 69 1.36 21.33 6.94
CA HIS A 69 0.58 21.38 8.18
C HIS A 69 1.22 20.67 9.38
N LEU A 70 1.54 19.38 9.29
CA LEU A 70 2.04 18.62 10.44
C LEU A 70 3.43 19.08 10.88
N TYR A 71 4.37 19.12 9.96
CA TYR A 71 5.76 19.45 10.24
C TYR A 71 5.94 20.91 10.67
N PRO A 72 5.24 21.91 10.10
CA PRO A 72 5.23 23.26 10.64
C PRO A 72 4.72 23.36 12.08
N LEU A 73 3.69 22.58 12.45
CA LEU A 73 3.17 22.54 13.81
C LEU A 73 4.22 22.01 14.80
N VAL A 74 4.90 20.92 14.45
CA VAL A 74 6.00 20.36 15.25
C VAL A 74 7.17 21.34 15.34
N ARG A 75 7.54 21.95 14.21
CA ARG A 75 8.64 22.92 14.12
C ARG A 75 8.45 24.11 15.06
N GLY A 76 7.22 24.61 15.18
CA GLY A 76 6.88 25.73 16.05
C GLY A 76 6.98 25.42 17.55
N ARG A 77 7.08 24.14 17.94
CA ARG A 77 7.01 23.68 19.34
C ARG A 77 8.26 22.95 19.82
N ASN A 78 9.00 22.33 18.91
CA ASN A 78 10.15 21.51 19.24
C ASN A 78 11.38 21.94 18.41
N ALA A 79 12.25 22.74 19.02
CA ALA A 79 13.47 23.23 18.38
C ALA A 79 14.48 22.10 18.08
N GLU A 80 14.55 21.08 18.94
CA GLU A 80 15.45 19.93 18.74
C GLU A 80 15.06 19.11 17.49
N ALA A 81 13.79 19.18 17.06
CA ALA A 81 13.30 18.50 15.87
C ALA A 81 13.75 19.17 14.55
N HIS A 82 14.24 20.41 14.57
CA HIS A 82 14.47 21.20 13.34
C HIS A 82 15.40 20.49 12.35
N SER A 83 16.49 19.90 12.85
CA SER A 83 17.44 19.20 11.98
C SER A 83 16.86 17.95 11.32
N LEU A 84 15.94 17.24 11.98
CA LEU A 84 15.26 16.08 11.41
C LEU A 84 14.18 16.53 10.42
N LEU A 85 13.42 17.57 10.75
CA LEU A 85 12.42 18.15 9.84
C LEU A 85 13.06 18.64 8.53
N ASP A 86 14.26 19.22 8.59
CA ASP A 86 15.01 19.61 7.39
C ASP A 86 15.43 18.40 6.54
N ARG A 87 15.74 17.26 7.18
CA ARG A 87 15.99 15.99 6.48
C ARG A 87 14.72 15.42 5.87
N MET A 88 13.60 15.39 6.60
CA MET A 88 12.32 14.92 6.08
C MET A 88 11.88 15.71 4.84
N HIS A 89 11.99 17.04 4.89
CA HIS A 89 11.67 17.88 3.74
C HIS A 89 12.66 17.69 2.58
N ALA A 90 13.93 17.36 2.85
CA ALA A 90 14.88 16.99 1.80
C ALA A 90 14.58 15.62 1.18
N ASP A 91 14.10 14.66 1.99
CA ASP A 91 13.63 13.36 1.53
C ASP A 91 12.41 13.54 0.60
N HIS A 92 11.39 14.33 0.99
CA HIS A 92 10.24 14.65 0.12
C HIS A 92 10.65 15.25 -1.23
N ARG A 93 11.56 16.24 -1.24
CA ARG A 93 12.08 16.83 -2.48
C ARG A 93 12.86 15.83 -3.36
N SER A 94 13.34 14.73 -2.79
CA SER A 94 14.02 13.67 -3.53
C SER A 94 13.03 12.62 -4.06
N VAL A 95 11.95 12.35 -3.31
CA VAL A 95 10.90 11.41 -3.70
C VAL A 95 10.01 11.99 -4.81
N ASP A 96 9.64 13.27 -4.75
CA ASP A 96 8.72 13.90 -5.69
C ASP A 96 9.12 13.75 -7.17
N PRO A 97 10.38 14.05 -7.60
CA PRO A 97 10.79 13.86 -8.99
C PRO A 97 10.80 12.38 -9.42
N ALA A 98 11.05 11.46 -8.49
CA ALA A 98 11.01 10.03 -8.76
C ALA A 98 9.57 9.55 -8.98
N MET A 99 8.60 10.10 -8.24
CA MET A 99 7.17 9.86 -8.48
C MET A 99 6.73 10.34 -9.86
N ASP A 100 7.18 11.51 -10.29
CA ASP A 100 6.84 12.05 -11.63
C ASP A 100 7.43 11.22 -12.77
N SER A 101 8.66 10.74 -12.58
CA SER A 101 9.30 9.80 -13.49
C SER A 101 8.51 8.48 -13.56
N LEU A 102 8.05 7.96 -12.42
CA LEU A 102 7.23 6.75 -12.35
C LEU A 102 5.86 6.94 -13.01
N ARG A 103 5.17 8.08 -12.79
CA ARG A 103 3.92 8.42 -13.49
C ARG A 103 4.11 8.43 -15.01
N THR A 104 5.22 9.00 -15.48
CA THR A 104 5.56 9.06 -16.91
C THR A 104 5.76 7.64 -17.48
N ALA A 105 6.55 6.82 -16.80
CA ALA A 105 6.80 5.44 -17.23
C ALA A 105 5.52 4.57 -17.18
N ALA A 106 4.66 4.76 -16.17
CA ALA A 106 3.38 4.08 -16.06
C ALA A 106 2.45 4.43 -17.24
N ARG A 107 2.39 5.70 -17.64
CA ARG A 107 1.63 6.14 -18.82
C ARG A 107 2.18 5.52 -20.12
N ALA A 108 3.49 5.49 -20.29
CA ALA A 108 4.11 4.81 -21.44
C ALA A 108 3.78 3.31 -21.46
N TYR A 109 3.84 2.63 -20.30
CA TYR A 109 3.50 1.22 -20.18
C TYR A 109 2.02 0.94 -20.46
N ARG A 110 1.11 1.81 -20.01
CA ARG A 110 -0.31 1.71 -20.36
C ARG A 110 -0.51 1.60 -21.87
N ASP A 111 0.20 2.45 -22.62
CA ASP A 111 0.03 2.60 -24.06
C ASP A 111 0.80 1.53 -24.86
N SER A 112 1.95 1.04 -24.38
CA SER A 112 2.72 -0.04 -25.02
C SER A 112 3.43 -0.97 -24.02
N ASP A 113 3.42 -2.29 -24.28
CA ASP A 113 4.18 -3.27 -23.47
C ASP A 113 5.70 -3.08 -23.58
N ASP A 114 6.20 -2.44 -24.65
CA ASP A 114 7.63 -2.18 -24.85
C ASP A 114 8.22 -1.33 -23.72
N ALA A 115 7.40 -0.51 -23.05
CA ALA A 115 7.81 0.33 -21.93
C ALA A 115 7.90 -0.43 -20.59
N ARG A 116 7.65 -1.74 -20.55
CA ARG A 116 7.70 -2.54 -19.31
C ARG A 116 9.05 -2.43 -18.60
N GLY A 117 10.15 -2.50 -19.35
CA GLY A 117 11.50 -2.39 -18.79
C GLY A 117 11.78 -1.02 -18.15
N GLU A 118 11.34 0.06 -18.79
CA GLU A 118 11.48 1.41 -18.24
C GLU A 118 10.62 1.61 -17.00
N LEU A 119 9.41 1.03 -16.97
CA LEU A 119 8.56 1.06 -15.78
C LEU A 119 9.23 0.37 -14.58
N ILE A 120 9.80 -0.82 -14.77
CA ILE A 120 10.54 -1.53 -13.71
C ILE A 120 11.70 -0.67 -13.21
N ALA A 121 12.49 -0.09 -14.12
CA ALA A 121 13.61 0.79 -13.74
C ALA A 121 13.14 2.06 -12.99
N ALA A 122 11.97 2.61 -13.34
CA ALA A 122 11.39 3.75 -12.63
C ALA A 122 10.92 3.37 -11.22
N ILE A 123 10.34 2.18 -11.05
CA ILE A 123 9.97 1.62 -9.74
C ILE A 123 11.22 1.44 -8.87
N ASP A 124 12.32 0.92 -9.42
CA ASP A 124 13.57 0.75 -8.67
C ASP A 124 14.11 2.09 -8.16
N ARG A 125 14.13 3.11 -9.04
CA ARG A 125 14.58 4.47 -8.68
C ARG A 125 13.71 5.11 -7.60
N TRP A 126 12.39 4.97 -7.72
CA TRP A 126 11.46 5.48 -6.71
C TRP A 126 11.59 4.74 -5.38
N SER A 127 11.69 3.41 -5.41
CA SER A 127 11.87 2.58 -4.20
C SER A 127 13.14 2.93 -3.44
N ALA A 128 14.23 3.21 -4.17
CA ALA A 128 15.53 3.56 -3.59
C ALA A 128 15.49 4.85 -2.74
N VAL A 129 14.59 5.78 -3.05
CA VAL A 129 14.41 7.03 -2.28
C VAL A 129 13.25 6.94 -1.30
N LEU A 130 12.17 6.24 -1.66
CA LEU A 130 10.97 6.13 -0.83
C LEU A 130 11.21 5.29 0.42
N LEU A 131 11.78 4.08 0.29
CA LEU A 131 11.83 3.14 1.41
C LEU A 131 12.67 3.69 2.59
N PRO A 132 13.86 4.27 2.38
CA PRO A 132 14.61 4.91 3.47
C PRO A 132 13.88 6.09 4.10
N HIS A 133 13.09 6.83 3.32
CA HIS A 133 12.29 7.95 3.79
C HIS A 133 11.15 7.47 4.71
N LEU A 134 10.36 6.47 4.29
CA LEU A 134 9.29 5.89 5.11
C LEU A 134 9.84 5.29 6.42
N ASP A 135 11.00 4.63 6.36
CA ASP A 135 11.65 4.06 7.54
C ASP A 135 12.09 5.16 8.53
N ARG A 136 12.65 6.27 8.03
CA ARG A 136 13.02 7.43 8.86
C ARG A 136 11.80 8.07 9.50
N GLU A 137 10.75 8.25 8.72
CA GLU A 137 9.51 8.83 9.23
C GLU A 137 8.96 8.02 10.40
N GLU A 138 8.82 6.71 10.22
CA GLU A 138 8.26 5.83 11.24
C GLU A 138 9.14 5.71 12.49
N THR A 139 10.46 5.61 12.31
CA THR A 139 11.38 5.29 13.42
C THR A 139 11.97 6.50 14.12
N GLU A 140 12.06 7.64 13.44
CA GLU A 140 12.65 8.88 13.98
C GLU A 140 11.61 10.00 14.12
N MET A 141 10.85 10.29 13.07
CA MET A 141 9.97 11.47 13.04
C MET A 141 8.69 11.26 13.85
N MET A 142 7.99 10.13 13.67
CA MET A 142 6.71 9.85 14.33
C MET A 142 6.80 9.78 15.87
N PRO A 143 7.89 9.28 16.50
CA PRO A 143 8.08 9.43 17.95
C PRO A 143 8.20 10.90 18.40
N ILE A 144 8.89 11.74 17.62
CA ILE A 144 9.01 13.17 17.92
C ILE A 144 7.66 13.87 17.76
N VAL A 145 6.90 13.55 16.70
CA VAL A 145 5.53 14.05 16.51
C VAL A 145 4.67 13.69 17.72
N SER A 146 4.63 12.41 18.10
CA SER A 146 3.87 11.89 19.23
C SER A 146 4.16 12.64 20.53
N ALA A 147 5.44 12.91 20.81
CA ALA A 147 5.87 13.65 22.01
C ALA A 147 5.63 15.17 21.94
N THR A 148 5.47 15.75 20.75
CA THR A 148 5.39 17.20 20.54
C THR A 148 3.95 17.71 20.46
N ILE A 149 3.03 16.92 19.93
CA ILE A 149 1.63 17.32 19.74
C ILE A 149 0.68 16.36 20.43
N THR A 150 -0.52 16.85 20.73
CA THR A 150 -1.56 16.05 21.38
C THR A 150 -2.33 15.19 20.38
N GLU A 151 -2.96 14.13 20.86
CA GLU A 151 -3.88 13.30 20.08
C GLU A 151 -5.03 14.10 19.46
N ALA A 152 -5.52 15.14 20.15
CA ALA A 152 -6.53 16.05 19.60
C ALA A 152 -6.02 16.79 18.35
N GLU A 153 -4.79 17.29 18.39
CA GLU A 153 -4.17 18.02 17.28
C GLU A 153 -3.86 17.10 16.11
N TRP A 154 -3.37 15.90 16.39
CA TRP A 154 -3.19 14.85 15.40
C TRP A 154 -4.48 14.49 14.67
N ARG A 155 -5.56 14.22 15.41
CA ARG A 155 -6.88 13.94 14.82
C ARG A 155 -7.42 15.10 14.03
N HIS A 156 -7.20 16.33 14.51
CA HIS A 156 -7.60 17.53 13.79
C HIS A 156 -6.85 17.64 12.46
N TRP A 157 -5.52 17.52 12.46
CA TRP A 157 -4.70 17.51 11.25
C TRP A 157 -5.17 16.43 10.27
N ASN A 158 -5.31 15.19 10.75
CA ASN A 158 -5.74 14.08 9.90
C ASN A 158 -7.13 14.32 9.30
N THR A 159 -8.08 14.80 10.11
CA THR A 159 -9.43 15.06 9.62
C THR A 159 -9.46 16.22 8.62
N GLU A 160 -8.75 17.30 8.91
CA GLU A 160 -8.82 18.53 8.11
C GLU A 160 -8.10 18.40 6.77
N TYR A 161 -6.95 17.73 6.76
CA TYR A 161 -6.05 17.75 5.61
C TYR A 161 -5.94 16.40 4.88
N ASN A 162 -6.30 15.28 5.52
CA ASN A 162 -6.24 13.95 4.91
C ASN A 162 -7.61 13.31 4.68
N VAL A 163 -8.70 13.84 5.26
CA VAL A 163 -10.05 13.23 5.12
C VAL A 163 -11.05 14.17 4.46
N LYS A 164 -11.23 15.39 4.98
CA LYS A 164 -12.20 16.36 4.44
C LYS A 164 -11.96 16.76 2.99
N PRO A 165 -10.72 16.88 2.48
CA PRO A 165 -10.50 17.24 1.09
C PRO A 165 -10.96 16.16 0.10
N LEU A 166 -11.09 14.91 0.56
CA LEU A 166 -11.43 13.77 -0.27
C LEU A 166 -12.95 13.65 -0.49
N GLY A 167 -13.33 13.18 -1.67
CA GLY A 167 -14.72 12.80 -1.94
C GLY A 167 -15.12 11.51 -1.20
N PRO A 168 -16.42 11.24 -0.98
CA PRO A 168 -16.86 10.03 -0.26
C PRO A 168 -16.39 8.70 -0.88
N ILE A 169 -16.24 8.66 -2.20
CA ILE A 169 -15.72 7.48 -2.93
C ILE A 169 -14.21 7.34 -2.70
N GLU A 170 -13.49 8.45 -2.70
CA GLU A 170 -12.04 8.47 -2.52
C GLU A 170 -11.64 8.06 -1.11
N VAL A 171 -12.35 8.54 -0.08
CA VAL A 171 -12.19 8.07 1.31
C VAL A 171 -12.43 6.55 1.41
N PHE A 172 -13.41 6.03 0.67
CA PHE A 172 -13.70 4.59 0.67
C PHE A 172 -12.59 3.79 -0.02
N ASP A 173 -12.11 4.25 -1.17
CA ASP A 173 -11.04 3.60 -1.94
C ASP A 173 -9.71 3.62 -1.17
N GLU A 174 -9.32 4.75 -0.59
CA GLU A 174 -8.15 4.87 0.28
C GLU A 174 -8.28 3.99 1.53
N GLY A 175 -9.47 3.99 2.15
CA GLY A 175 -9.74 3.13 3.30
C GLY A 175 -9.56 1.65 2.96
N LEU A 176 -10.09 1.19 1.83
CA LEU A 176 -9.89 -0.18 1.34
C LEU A 176 -8.41 -0.48 1.07
N PHE A 177 -7.70 0.44 0.42
CA PHE A 177 -6.27 0.30 0.16
C PHE A 177 -5.47 0.15 1.46
N ILE A 178 -5.73 0.98 2.48
CA ILE A 178 -5.00 0.98 3.75
C ILE A 178 -5.24 -0.32 4.53
N ILE A 179 -6.47 -0.84 4.56
CA ILE A 179 -6.82 -2.01 5.38
C ILE A 179 -6.57 -3.36 4.69
N ASP A 180 -6.32 -3.38 3.37
CA ASP A 180 -6.12 -4.63 2.61
C ASP A 180 -4.94 -5.44 3.13
N ASP A 181 -5.17 -6.72 3.46
CA ASP A 181 -4.18 -7.61 4.10
C ASP A 181 -3.49 -7.02 5.37
N ALA A 182 -4.04 -5.97 5.99
CA ALA A 182 -3.48 -5.43 7.23
C ALA A 182 -3.61 -6.50 8.35
N PRO A 183 -2.54 -6.81 9.10
CA PRO A 183 -2.62 -7.82 10.14
C PRO A 183 -3.56 -7.36 11.26
N ALA A 184 -4.19 -8.30 11.98
CA ALA A 184 -5.21 -7.98 12.98
C ALA A 184 -4.78 -7.00 14.09
N ARG A 185 -3.47 -6.92 14.37
CA ARG A 185 -2.87 -5.95 15.29
C ARG A 185 -3.02 -4.48 14.84
N ASP A 186 -3.27 -4.27 13.55
CA ASP A 186 -3.40 -2.96 12.91
C ASP A 186 -4.89 -2.60 12.66
N HIS A 187 -5.84 -3.53 12.88
CA HIS A 187 -7.28 -3.29 12.83
C HIS A 187 -7.85 -2.51 14.05
N GLY A 188 -6.98 -1.89 14.84
CA GLY A 188 -7.29 -1.27 16.12
C GLY A 188 -7.24 0.25 16.16
N VAL A 189 -7.48 0.94 15.04
CA VAL A 189 -7.77 2.39 15.05
C VAL A 189 -9.29 2.57 15.04
N ASP A 190 -9.93 2.27 16.18
CA ASP A 190 -11.30 2.73 16.39
C ASP A 190 -11.30 4.25 16.56
N SER A 191 -12.15 4.93 15.79
CA SER A 191 -12.62 6.30 15.99
C SER A 191 -12.94 6.69 17.45
N ARG A 192 -13.07 5.72 18.39
CA ARG A 192 -13.44 5.94 19.79
C ARG A 192 -12.40 5.56 20.87
N GLY A 193 -11.17 5.20 20.51
CA GLY A 193 -10.08 5.11 21.49
C GLY A 193 -10.34 4.21 22.71
N SER A 194 -10.57 2.91 22.51
CA SER A 194 -10.49 1.94 23.61
C SER A 194 -9.90 0.61 23.16
N THR A 195 -8.85 0.15 23.85
CA THR A 195 -8.36 -1.23 23.77
C THR A 195 -9.30 -2.13 24.57
N LEU A 196 -9.87 -3.16 23.97
CA LEU A 196 -10.37 -4.31 24.72
C LEU A 196 -9.54 -5.55 24.38
N GLY A 197 -8.63 -5.86 25.29
CA GLY A 197 -8.23 -7.24 25.53
C GLY A 197 -9.34 -7.95 26.32
N ASP A 198 -9.58 -9.21 25.94
CA ASP A 198 -10.34 -10.24 26.63
C ASP A 198 -11.83 -9.99 26.93
N ALA A 199 -12.66 -10.34 25.96
CA ALA A 199 -13.95 -10.96 26.25
C ALA A 199 -14.35 -11.98 25.17
N ALA A 200 -14.30 -13.24 25.57
CA ALA A 200 -15.14 -14.35 25.12
C ALA A 200 -15.00 -14.87 23.67
N ARG A 201 -14.42 -16.07 23.62
CA ARG A 201 -14.72 -17.14 22.66
C ARG A 201 -16.23 -17.36 22.58
N ASP A 202 -16.83 -17.16 21.40
CA ASP A 202 -18.04 -17.89 20.99
C ASP A 202 -17.92 -18.17 19.48
N GLU A 203 -17.57 -19.42 19.15
CA GLU A 203 -17.54 -19.88 17.77
C GLU A 203 -18.96 -20.20 17.30
N ARG A 204 -19.50 -19.36 16.40
CA ARG A 204 -20.57 -19.77 15.50
C ARG A 204 -20.21 -19.40 14.06
N PRO A 205 -20.32 -20.33 13.10
CA PRO A 205 -19.99 -20.03 11.71
C PRO A 205 -21.09 -19.15 11.09
N LEU A 206 -20.71 -17.96 10.60
CA LEU A 206 -21.57 -17.15 9.74
C LEU A 206 -21.59 -17.78 8.33
N SER A 207 -22.80 -18.04 7.82
CA SER A 207 -23.03 -18.51 6.45
C SER A 207 -22.71 -17.41 5.42
N PRO A 208 -22.20 -17.75 4.22
CA PRO A 208 -21.85 -16.76 3.22
C PRO A 208 -23.10 -16.15 2.58
N LEU A 209 -23.31 -14.86 2.80
CA LEU A 209 -24.25 -14.03 2.04
C LEU A 209 -23.79 -13.94 0.58
N ARG A 210 -24.61 -14.47 -0.35
CA ARG A 210 -24.48 -14.25 -1.78
C ARG A 210 -24.90 -12.83 -2.13
N VAL A 211 -24.01 -12.04 -2.69
CA VAL A 211 -24.32 -10.73 -3.30
C VAL A 211 -24.59 -10.95 -4.81
N PRO A 212 -25.66 -10.38 -5.38
CA PRO A 212 -26.00 -10.58 -6.79
C PRO A 212 -25.04 -9.83 -7.72
N ALA A 213 -24.79 -10.44 -8.88
CA ALA A 213 -23.99 -9.86 -9.96
C ALA A 213 -24.67 -8.61 -10.55
N LEU A 214 -23.96 -7.48 -10.57
CA LEU A 214 -24.27 -6.36 -11.46
C LEU A 214 -23.15 -6.21 -12.50
N ALA A 215 -23.55 -6.39 -13.76
CA ALA A 215 -22.73 -6.11 -14.92
C ALA A 215 -22.92 -4.65 -15.38
N HIS A 216 -21.83 -4.10 -15.95
CA HIS A 216 -21.73 -2.87 -16.77
C HIS A 216 -21.75 -1.50 -16.07
N ARG A 217 -20.57 -1.00 -15.63
CA ARG A 217 -20.13 0.42 -15.76
C ARG A 217 -18.58 0.53 -15.78
N PRO A 218 -17.98 1.44 -16.57
CA PRO A 218 -16.53 1.64 -16.62
C PRO A 218 -16.06 2.63 -15.55
N VAL A 219 -14.78 2.49 -15.16
CA VAL A 219 -14.01 3.26 -14.16
C VAL A 219 -14.28 2.87 -12.70
N LEU A 220 -13.70 1.73 -12.30
CA LEU A 220 -13.30 1.48 -10.91
C LEU A 220 -11.81 1.14 -10.96
N ALA A 221 -10.99 1.91 -10.25
CA ALA A 221 -9.59 1.58 -10.04
C ALA A 221 -9.49 0.27 -9.23
N PRO A 222 -8.43 -0.53 -9.43
CA PRO A 222 -8.52 -1.97 -9.26
C PRO A 222 -8.05 -2.39 -7.87
N ALA A 223 -8.87 -2.23 -6.84
CA ALA A 223 -8.66 -2.92 -5.56
C ALA A 223 -8.87 -4.46 -5.65
N PHE A 224 -8.97 -5.03 -6.86
CA PHE A 224 -9.36 -6.44 -7.04
C PHE A 224 -8.56 -7.24 -8.09
N ILE A 225 -7.44 -6.74 -8.62
CA ILE A 225 -6.76 -7.41 -9.74
C ILE A 225 -5.55 -8.27 -9.34
N ILE A 226 -5.00 -8.16 -8.13
CA ILE A 226 -3.85 -8.99 -7.72
C ILE A 226 -4.34 -10.18 -6.86
N GLY A 227 -5.05 -11.10 -7.52
CA GLY A 227 -5.46 -12.38 -6.93
C GLY A 227 -4.28 -13.35 -6.77
N ARG A 228 -4.18 -13.94 -5.58
CA ARG A 228 -3.26 -15.02 -5.18
C ARG A 228 -3.17 -16.13 -6.25
N PRO A 229 -1.98 -16.67 -6.58
CA PRO A 229 -1.89 -17.83 -7.47
C PRO A 229 -2.56 -19.04 -6.81
N THR A 230 -3.60 -19.57 -7.47
CA THR A 230 -4.20 -20.84 -7.07
C THR A 230 -3.17 -21.95 -7.31
N ARG A 231 -2.83 -22.70 -6.25
CA ARG A 231 -2.02 -23.92 -6.38
C ARG A 231 -2.76 -24.89 -7.30
N GLY A 232 -2.29 -25.01 -8.53
CA GLY A 232 -2.79 -25.95 -9.52
C GLY A 232 -2.70 -27.39 -9.01
N ALA A 233 -3.82 -28.10 -9.12
CA ALA A 233 -3.94 -29.52 -8.88
C ALA A 233 -3.01 -30.30 -9.82
N HIS A 234 -2.29 -31.29 -9.26
CA HIS A 234 -1.48 -32.26 -10.00
C HIS A 234 -2.31 -33.00 -11.06
N PRO A 235 -1.87 -33.08 -12.33
CA PRO A 235 -2.37 -34.10 -13.24
C PRO A 235 -1.75 -35.46 -12.89
N ARG A 236 -2.62 -36.47 -12.75
CA ARG A 236 -2.28 -37.87 -12.51
C ARG A 236 -1.34 -38.39 -13.60
N ARG A 237 -0.20 -38.95 -13.20
CA ARG A 237 0.65 -39.78 -14.05
C ARG A 237 -0.12 -41.05 -14.44
N ALA A 238 -0.35 -41.24 -15.74
CA ALA A 238 -0.62 -42.57 -16.29
C ALA A 238 0.67 -43.39 -16.20
N GLY A 239 0.63 -44.48 -15.44
CA GLY A 239 1.75 -45.40 -15.29
C GLY A 239 1.97 -46.18 -16.59
N GLY A 240 3.09 -45.90 -17.24
CA GLY A 240 3.71 -46.78 -18.24
C GLY A 240 4.78 -47.63 -17.57
N GLY A 241 4.69 -48.94 -17.76
CA GLY A 241 5.68 -49.94 -17.37
C GLY A 241 5.17 -51.34 -17.75
N VAL A 242 5.96 -52.30 -18.23
CA VAL A 242 7.41 -52.46 -18.37
C VAL A 242 7.69 -53.61 -19.38
N ALA A 243 8.84 -53.52 -20.05
CA ALA A 243 9.73 -54.58 -20.58
C ALA A 243 9.38 -55.42 -21.83
N GLY A 244 10.41 -55.55 -22.67
CA GLY A 244 10.58 -56.58 -23.68
C GLY A 244 11.87 -56.40 -24.47
N THR A 245 12.99 -56.84 -23.91
CA THR A 245 14.34 -56.87 -24.51
C THR A 245 14.44 -57.72 -25.77
N GLY A 246 15.24 -57.34 -26.76
CA GLY A 246 15.62 -58.25 -27.87
C GLY A 246 16.56 -57.65 -28.90
N ARG A 247 17.80 -58.16 -28.96
CA ARG A 247 18.92 -57.77 -29.83
C ARG A 247 18.67 -58.11 -31.32
N GLY A 248 19.41 -57.45 -32.22
CA GLY A 248 20.04 -58.17 -33.35
C GLY A 248 20.03 -57.51 -34.74
N HIS A 249 21.03 -56.66 -34.99
CA HIS A 249 21.84 -56.49 -36.22
C HIS A 249 21.21 -56.11 -37.61
N PRO A 250 22.01 -55.46 -38.49
CA PRO A 250 21.54 -54.80 -39.71
C PRO A 250 21.78 -55.64 -40.98
N HIS A 251 21.07 -55.34 -42.08
CA HIS A 251 21.64 -55.18 -43.43
C HIS A 251 20.57 -54.91 -44.49
N ARG A 252 20.96 -54.03 -45.42
CA ARG A 252 20.39 -53.67 -46.74
C ARG A 252 19.22 -52.71 -46.79
#